data_AF-A0A668UXH0-F1
#
_entry.id   AF-A0A668UXH0-F1
#
_cell.length_a   1.000
_cell.length_b   1.000
_cell.length_c   1.000
_cell.angle_alpha   90.00
_cell.angle_beta   90.00
_cell.angle_gamma   90.00
#
_symmetry.space_group_name_H-M   'P 1'
#
loop_
_entity.id
_entity.type
_entity.pdbx_description
1 polymer ?
#
loop_
_entity_poly.entity_id
_entity_poly.type
_entity_poly.pdbx_seq_one_letter_code
_entity_poly.pdbx_strand_id
1 'polypeptide(L)'
;MSAPLTYLHRCCQRSVLLVVARRQWSTSSASPPPLHRRLLLFLTQRFYDIEMLLRWRSQAKRSQLQKKNVYYSYTQRFYGPDIASAYYILSLKGGFRYVGQSEWFRTNQRGKFSWDFLNHKNTPIEEADMSYTIINYTGLENLERQRSLRTLKLKGCPEVDDWFLARLHMFQDSLEELDISHCPRITTGGLAALRNLKGLKHLNVSSLPGISNPGLVIILLEEMLPQCQITANGYDHNLRTVEEEEEEQMQRQR
;
A
#
# COMPACT_ATOMS: atom_id res chain seq x y z
N MET A 1 9.52 -25.08 8.81
CA MET A 1 10.22 -24.11 9.67
C MET A 1 9.17 -23.25 10.36
N SER A 2 8.90 -23.63 11.60
CA SER A 2 7.75 -23.24 12.41
C SER A 2 8.02 -21.94 13.18
N ALA A 3 7.08 -20.99 13.05
CA ALA A 3 7.09 -19.73 13.81
C ALA A 3 7.03 -19.99 15.33
N PRO A 4 7.72 -19.18 16.16
CA PRO A 4 7.76 -19.43 17.59
C PRO A 4 6.48 -18.93 18.28
N LEU A 5 5.90 -19.81 19.09
CA LEU A 5 4.79 -19.63 20.04
C LEU A 5 5.05 -18.58 21.15
N THR A 6 6.06 -17.72 21.01
CA THR A 6 6.56 -16.85 22.07
C THR A 6 5.76 -15.55 22.26
N TYR A 7 4.88 -15.19 21.32
CA TYR A 7 4.10 -13.94 21.43
C TYR A 7 2.83 -14.07 22.28
N LEU A 8 2.22 -15.26 22.34
CA LEU A 8 1.01 -15.51 23.13
C LEU A 8 1.29 -15.62 24.64
N HIS A 9 2.52 -16.02 25.03
CA HIS A 9 2.87 -16.20 26.44
C HIS A 9 3.06 -14.87 27.20
N ARG A 10 3.39 -13.77 26.50
CA ARG A 10 3.54 -12.44 27.13
C ARG A 10 2.19 -11.77 27.45
N CYS A 11 1.12 -12.14 26.77
CA CYS A 11 -0.22 -11.63 27.11
C CYS A 11 -0.75 -12.30 28.37
N CYS A 12 -0.64 -13.63 28.49
CA CYS A 12 -1.12 -14.33 29.70
C CYS A 12 -0.30 -13.99 30.95
N GLN A 13 1.01 -13.77 30.87
CA GLN A 13 1.78 -13.38 32.07
C GLN A 13 1.46 -11.97 32.60
N ARG A 14 1.06 -11.02 31.73
CA ARG A 14 0.61 -9.69 32.18
C ARG A 14 -0.85 -9.66 32.63
N SER A 15 -1.70 -10.52 32.07
CA SER A 15 -3.06 -10.75 32.59
C SER A 15 -3.04 -11.48 33.94
N VAL A 16 -2.12 -12.42 34.16
CA VAL A 16 -1.96 -13.12 35.44
C VAL A 16 -1.52 -12.15 36.55
N LEU A 17 -0.70 -11.15 36.26
CA LEU A 17 -0.38 -10.07 37.21
C LEU A 17 -1.60 -9.23 37.62
N LEU A 18 -2.66 -9.16 36.80
CA LEU A 18 -3.91 -8.47 37.13
C LEU A 18 -4.95 -9.38 37.81
N VAL A 19 -4.84 -10.71 37.66
CA VAL A 19 -5.70 -11.67 38.36
C VAL A 19 -5.17 -12.03 39.75
N VAL A 20 -3.86 -11.95 39.99
CA VAL A 20 -3.26 -12.12 41.33
C VAL A 20 -3.66 -10.98 42.29
N ALA A 21 -4.08 -9.81 41.76
CA ALA A 21 -4.62 -8.73 42.59
C ALA A 21 -6.03 -9.00 43.16
N ARG A 22 -6.68 -10.14 42.83
CA ARG A 22 -8.03 -10.48 43.32
C ARG A 22 -8.08 -11.60 44.36
N ARG A 23 -6.96 -12.19 44.77
CA ARG A 23 -6.94 -13.17 45.87
C ARG A 23 -5.72 -13.00 46.76
N GLN A 24 -5.78 -12.00 47.63
CA GLN A 24 -5.30 -12.05 49.03
C GLN A 24 -5.58 -10.68 49.67
N TRP A 25 -6.84 -10.46 50.04
CA TRP A 25 -7.16 -9.51 51.12
C TRP A 25 -7.43 -10.33 52.37
N SER A 26 -6.36 -10.94 52.86
CA SER A 26 -6.23 -11.28 54.27
C SER A 26 -5.80 -10.00 54.97
N THR A 27 -6.71 -9.40 55.72
CA THR A 27 -6.47 -8.49 56.87
C THR A 27 -5.15 -7.72 56.85
N SER A 28 -5.10 -6.56 56.19
CA SER A 28 -4.17 -5.51 56.59
C SER A 28 -4.77 -4.13 56.33
N SER A 29 -4.71 -3.30 57.38
CA SER A 29 -5.21 -1.93 57.46
C SER A 29 -4.38 -1.00 56.57
N ALA A 30 -4.60 -1.03 55.26
CA ALA A 30 -4.06 -0.04 54.34
C ALA A 30 -5.13 1.02 54.04
N SER A 31 -4.88 2.27 54.46
CA SER A 31 -5.73 3.40 54.12
C SER A 31 -5.88 3.53 52.60
N PRO A 32 -7.08 3.89 52.09
CA PRO A 32 -7.28 4.03 50.67
C PRO A 32 -6.30 5.06 50.09
N PRO A 33 -5.71 4.80 48.90
CA PRO A 33 -4.76 5.74 48.31
C PRO A 33 -5.42 7.11 48.14
N PRO A 34 -4.67 8.21 48.33
CA PRO A 34 -5.20 9.57 48.23
C PRO A 34 -5.85 9.81 46.87
N LEU A 35 -6.87 10.70 46.83
CA LEU A 35 -7.73 10.89 45.66
C LEU A 35 -6.96 11.18 44.37
N HIS A 36 -5.86 11.94 44.42
CA HIS A 36 -5.01 12.20 43.27
C HIS A 36 -4.42 10.92 42.66
N ARG A 37 -4.04 9.93 43.49
CA ARG A 37 -3.47 8.67 43.04
C ARG A 37 -4.54 7.76 42.43
N ARG A 38 -5.76 7.80 42.96
CA ARG A 38 -6.93 7.12 42.35
C ARG A 38 -7.29 7.73 41.00
N LEU A 39 -7.28 9.06 40.90
CA LEU A 39 -7.51 9.79 39.65
C LEU A 39 -6.43 9.46 38.60
N LEU A 40 -5.15 9.47 38.99
CA LEU A 40 -4.03 9.10 38.11
C LEU A 40 -4.15 7.64 37.62
N LEU A 41 -4.52 6.70 38.50
CA LEU A 41 -4.74 5.31 38.10
C LEU A 41 -5.91 5.18 37.12
N PHE A 42 -7.01 5.90 37.36
CA PHE A 42 -8.15 5.94 36.44
C PHE A 42 -7.78 6.52 35.06
N LEU A 43 -7.06 7.64 35.04
CA LEU A 43 -6.59 8.28 33.80
C LEU A 43 -5.61 7.41 33.03
N THR A 44 -4.65 6.78 33.72
CA THR A 44 -3.67 5.88 33.09
C THR A 44 -4.35 4.63 32.55
N GLN A 45 -5.29 4.03 33.29
CA GLN A 45 -6.06 2.88 32.81
C GLN A 45 -6.89 3.22 31.56
N ARG A 46 -7.60 4.35 31.57
CA ARG A 46 -8.32 4.85 30.38
C ARG A 46 -7.41 5.13 29.20
N PHE A 47 -6.23 5.70 29.45
CA PHE A 47 -5.22 5.96 28.42
C PHE A 47 -4.69 4.65 27.80
N TYR A 48 -4.35 3.65 28.63
CA TYR A 48 -3.91 2.33 28.15
C TYR A 48 -5.00 1.60 27.37
N ASP A 49 -6.27 1.69 27.78
CA ASP A 49 -7.39 1.10 27.04
C ASP A 49 -7.53 1.73 25.65
N ILE A 50 -7.41 3.06 25.54
CA ILE A 50 -7.43 3.79 24.27
C ILE A 50 -6.24 3.39 23.40
N GLU A 51 -5.03 3.38 23.94
CA GLU A 51 -3.85 2.90 23.21
C GLU A 51 -4.04 1.46 22.72
N MET A 52 -4.60 0.58 23.55
CA MET A 52 -4.82 -0.82 23.18
C MET A 52 -5.84 -0.94 22.06
N LEU A 53 -6.96 -0.21 22.11
CA LEU A 53 -7.95 -0.17 21.04
C LEU A 53 -7.38 0.37 19.73
N LEU A 54 -6.58 1.44 19.78
CA LEU A 54 -5.88 1.98 18.61
C LEU A 54 -4.90 0.96 18.03
N ARG A 55 -4.13 0.27 18.88
CA ARG A 55 -3.21 -0.80 18.48
C ARG A 55 -3.97 -1.98 17.86
N TRP A 56 -5.07 -2.42 18.47
CA TRP A 56 -5.91 -3.51 17.96
C TRP A 56 -6.53 -3.16 16.61
N ARG A 57 -7.08 -1.94 16.47
CA ARG A 57 -7.62 -1.46 15.19
C ARG A 57 -6.55 -1.41 14.11
N SER A 58 -5.36 -0.90 14.45
CA SER A 58 -4.21 -0.87 13.55
C SER A 58 -3.75 -2.28 13.15
N GLN A 59 -3.66 -3.19 14.12
CA GLN A 59 -3.26 -4.57 13.89
C GLN A 59 -4.29 -5.34 13.06
N ALA A 60 -5.59 -5.16 13.33
CA ALA A 60 -6.67 -5.73 12.54
C ALA A 60 -6.62 -5.24 11.09
N LYS A 61 -6.42 -3.93 10.87
CA LYS A 61 -6.22 -3.35 9.53
C LYS A 61 -5.03 -3.99 8.81
N ARG A 62 -3.87 -4.10 9.48
CA ARG A 62 -2.66 -4.74 8.94
C ARG A 62 -2.89 -6.21 8.60
N SER A 63 -3.55 -6.97 9.48
CA SER A 63 -3.86 -8.38 9.23
C SER A 63 -4.85 -8.55 8.07
N GLN A 64 -5.83 -7.67 7.91
CA GLN A 64 -6.72 -7.69 6.74
C GLN A 64 -5.97 -7.38 5.44
N LEU A 65 -5.07 -6.40 5.47
CA LEU A 65 -4.21 -6.07 4.33
C LEU A 65 -3.33 -7.25 3.92
N GLN A 66 -2.67 -7.88 4.90
CA GLN A 66 -1.84 -9.06 4.67
C GLN A 66 -2.64 -10.21 4.07
N LYS A 67 -3.83 -10.50 4.61
CA LYS A 67 -4.72 -11.56 4.10
C LYS A 67 -5.12 -11.35 2.63
N LYS A 68 -5.33 -10.10 2.22
CA LYS A 68 -5.72 -9.76 0.85
C LYS A 68 -4.56 -9.76 -0.14
N ASN A 69 -3.32 -9.64 0.33
CA ASN A 69 -2.10 -9.62 -0.48
C ASN A 69 -1.26 -10.90 -0.27
N VAL A 70 -1.89 -12.00 0.15
CA VAL A 70 -1.21 -13.30 0.26
C VAL A 70 -0.87 -13.81 -1.13
N TYR A 71 0.26 -14.50 -1.26
CA TYR A 71 0.63 -15.19 -2.47
C TYR A 71 -0.23 -16.46 -2.71
N TYR A 72 -0.88 -16.53 -3.87
CA TYR A 72 -1.82 -17.57 -4.28
C TYR A 72 -1.12 -18.83 -4.82
N SER A 73 -0.17 -19.37 -4.04
CA SER A 73 0.63 -20.55 -4.42
C SER A 73 -0.21 -21.79 -4.72
N TYR A 74 -1.29 -22.02 -3.96
CA TYR A 74 -2.19 -23.15 -4.18
C TYR A 74 -2.89 -23.01 -5.55
N THR A 75 -3.57 -21.89 -5.79
CA THR A 75 -4.27 -21.63 -7.06
C THR A 75 -3.33 -21.75 -8.25
N GLN A 76 -2.12 -21.22 -8.13
CA GLN A 76 -1.09 -21.32 -9.16
C GLN A 76 -0.66 -22.75 -9.48
N ARG A 77 -0.60 -23.62 -8.47
CA ARG A 77 -0.24 -25.04 -8.66
C ARG A 77 -1.32 -25.83 -9.40
N PHE A 78 -2.60 -25.53 -9.16
CA PHE A 78 -3.72 -26.29 -9.73
C PHE A 78 -4.22 -25.74 -11.07
N TYR A 79 -4.28 -24.41 -11.20
CA TYR A 79 -4.85 -23.75 -12.37
C TYR A 79 -3.81 -23.07 -13.26
N GLY A 80 -2.56 -22.96 -12.81
CA GLY A 80 -1.50 -22.26 -13.51
C GLY A 80 -1.36 -20.80 -13.08
N PRO A 81 -0.23 -20.17 -13.45
CA PRO A 81 0.11 -18.82 -13.01
C PRO A 81 -0.85 -17.76 -13.54
N ASP A 82 -1.26 -17.83 -14.79
CA ASP A 82 -2.10 -16.81 -15.42
C ASP A 82 -3.48 -16.72 -14.79
N ILE A 83 -4.07 -17.88 -14.51
CA ILE A 83 -5.36 -17.98 -13.81
C ILE A 83 -5.22 -17.50 -12.36
N ALA A 84 -4.12 -17.83 -11.68
CA ALA A 84 -3.90 -17.36 -10.31
C ALA A 84 -3.74 -15.84 -10.24
N SER A 85 -2.97 -15.25 -11.16
CA SER A 85 -2.82 -13.80 -11.31
C SER A 85 -4.18 -13.13 -11.61
N ALA A 86 -4.95 -13.68 -12.55
CA ALA A 86 -6.28 -13.20 -12.91
C ALA A 86 -7.25 -13.22 -11.72
N TYR A 87 -7.32 -14.35 -11.01
CA TYR A 87 -8.13 -14.50 -9.82
C TYR A 87 -7.72 -13.49 -8.74
N TYR A 88 -6.41 -13.31 -8.52
CA TYR A 88 -5.89 -12.35 -7.56
C TYR A 88 -6.33 -10.91 -7.88
N ILE A 89 -6.17 -10.47 -9.13
CA ILE A 89 -6.60 -9.14 -9.59
C ILE A 89 -8.10 -8.93 -9.30
N LEU A 90 -8.94 -9.89 -9.67
CA LEU A 90 -10.37 -9.82 -9.43
C LEU A 90 -10.72 -9.85 -7.93
N SER A 91 -9.98 -10.62 -7.11
CA SER A 91 -10.20 -10.68 -5.66
C SER A 91 -9.96 -9.34 -4.96
N LEU A 92 -9.07 -8.51 -5.51
CA LEU A 92 -8.82 -7.15 -5.06
C LEU A 92 -9.78 -6.12 -5.66
N LYS A 93 -10.74 -6.56 -6.47
CA LYS A 93 -11.68 -5.73 -7.26
C LYS A 93 -11.02 -4.95 -8.39
N GLY A 94 -9.85 -5.37 -8.85
CA GLY A 94 -9.26 -4.87 -10.07
C GLY A 94 -9.94 -5.45 -11.32
N GLY A 95 -9.38 -5.13 -12.47
CA GLY A 95 -9.72 -5.71 -13.75
C GLY A 95 -8.48 -6.07 -14.56
N PHE A 96 -8.63 -6.97 -15.51
CA PHE A 96 -7.52 -7.35 -16.38
C PHE A 96 -8.01 -7.75 -17.77
N ARG A 97 -7.05 -7.87 -18.69
CA ARG A 97 -7.24 -8.29 -20.08
C ARG A 97 -6.13 -9.27 -20.47
N TYR A 98 -6.49 -10.34 -21.15
CA TYR A 98 -5.54 -11.31 -21.69
C TYR A 98 -4.93 -10.82 -22.99
N VAL A 99 -3.74 -11.35 -23.34
CA VAL A 99 -3.08 -11.02 -24.60
C VAL A 99 -4.00 -11.25 -25.80
N GLY A 100 -4.18 -10.20 -26.60
CA GLY A 100 -4.95 -10.24 -27.85
C GLY A 100 -6.48 -10.22 -27.68
N GLN A 101 -7.00 -10.08 -26.45
CA GLN A 101 -8.44 -9.95 -26.19
C GLN A 101 -8.83 -8.49 -26.03
N SER A 102 -9.97 -8.05 -26.55
CA SER A 102 -10.49 -6.69 -26.32
C SER A 102 -11.27 -6.57 -25.00
N GLU A 103 -11.91 -7.65 -24.58
CA GLU A 103 -12.83 -7.67 -23.44
C GLU A 103 -12.10 -7.64 -22.09
N TRP A 104 -12.62 -6.84 -21.16
CA TRP A 104 -12.10 -6.73 -19.81
C TRP A 104 -12.84 -7.64 -18.84
N PHE A 105 -12.09 -8.40 -18.05
CA PHE A 105 -12.64 -9.07 -16.88
C PHE A 105 -12.63 -8.09 -15.71
N ARG A 106 -13.82 -7.78 -15.17
CA ARG A 106 -13.99 -6.86 -14.04
C ARG A 106 -14.94 -7.42 -13.01
N THR A 107 -14.80 -6.95 -11.78
CA THR A 107 -15.80 -7.20 -10.74
C THR A 107 -17.00 -6.28 -10.92
N ASN A 108 -18.19 -6.79 -10.60
CA ASN A 108 -19.39 -5.95 -10.52
C ASN A 108 -19.37 -5.09 -9.25
N GLN A 109 -20.33 -4.17 -9.12
CA GLN A 109 -20.43 -3.29 -7.95
C GLN A 109 -20.52 -4.04 -6.61
N ARG A 110 -21.01 -5.29 -6.62
CA ARG A 110 -21.14 -6.17 -5.45
C ARG A 110 -19.87 -6.98 -5.16
N GLY A 111 -18.83 -6.86 -5.99
CA GLY A 111 -17.58 -7.61 -5.88
C GLY A 111 -17.62 -9.06 -6.39
N LYS A 112 -18.66 -9.45 -7.14
CA LYS A 112 -18.70 -10.74 -7.84
C LYS A 112 -18.11 -10.57 -9.25
N PHE A 113 -17.47 -11.61 -9.76
CA PHE A 113 -16.90 -11.65 -11.10
C PHE A 113 -17.28 -12.97 -11.79
N SER A 114 -17.26 -12.95 -13.13
CA SER A 114 -17.50 -14.16 -13.92
C SER A 114 -16.29 -15.10 -13.85
N TRP A 115 -16.53 -16.40 -13.93
CA TRP A 115 -15.49 -17.42 -13.98
C TRP A 115 -15.04 -17.76 -15.41
N ASP A 116 -15.56 -17.05 -16.42
CA ASP A 116 -15.25 -17.27 -17.83
C ASP A 116 -13.76 -17.12 -18.15
N PHE A 117 -13.00 -16.39 -17.32
CA PHE A 117 -11.55 -16.29 -17.45
C PHE A 117 -10.83 -17.64 -17.32
N LEU A 118 -11.43 -18.62 -16.63
CA LEU A 118 -10.87 -19.99 -16.51
C LEU A 118 -10.78 -20.73 -17.86
N ASN A 119 -11.55 -20.30 -18.86
CA ASN A 119 -11.53 -20.89 -20.19
C ASN A 119 -10.25 -20.54 -20.97
N HIS A 120 -9.54 -19.48 -20.56
CA HIS A 120 -8.34 -18.98 -21.22
C HIS A 120 -7.06 -19.54 -20.57
N LYS A 121 -6.89 -20.85 -20.68
CA LYS A 121 -5.71 -21.53 -20.13
C LYS A 121 -4.44 -21.10 -20.88
N ASN A 122 -3.35 -20.88 -20.14
CA ASN A 122 -2.03 -20.51 -20.66
C ASN A 122 -2.00 -19.23 -21.49
N THR A 123 -2.98 -18.34 -21.30
CA THR A 123 -2.98 -17.02 -21.93
C THR A 123 -2.47 -16.02 -20.89
N PRO A 124 -1.33 -15.36 -21.09
CA PRO A 124 -0.80 -14.41 -20.13
C PRO A 124 -1.62 -13.12 -20.11
N ILE A 125 -1.54 -12.40 -19.00
CA ILE A 125 -2.20 -11.10 -18.82
C ILE A 125 -1.39 -10.02 -19.54
N GLU A 126 -2.08 -9.21 -20.34
CA GLU A 126 -1.50 -8.08 -21.07
C GLU A 126 -1.68 -6.78 -20.31
N GLU A 127 -2.86 -6.57 -19.73
CA GLU A 127 -3.18 -5.34 -18.98
C GLU A 127 -3.83 -5.67 -17.64
N ALA A 128 -3.44 -4.92 -16.61
CA ALA A 128 -4.02 -4.99 -15.30
C ALA A 128 -4.38 -3.58 -14.79
N ASP A 129 -5.64 -3.38 -14.46
CA ASP A 129 -6.15 -2.21 -13.78
C ASP A 129 -6.40 -2.55 -12.31
N MET A 130 -5.50 -2.09 -11.46
CA MET A 130 -5.53 -2.26 -10.01
C MET A 130 -5.82 -0.92 -9.30
N SER A 131 -6.35 0.07 -10.02
CA SER A 131 -6.63 1.40 -9.48
C SER A 131 -7.58 1.33 -8.29
N TYR A 132 -7.31 2.13 -7.25
CA TYR A 132 -8.05 2.20 -5.99
C TYR A 132 -8.14 0.87 -5.22
N THR A 133 -7.29 -0.10 -5.54
CA THR A 133 -7.17 -1.35 -4.77
C THR A 133 -6.16 -1.19 -3.64
N ILE A 134 -6.05 -2.19 -2.77
CA ILE A 134 -5.10 -2.20 -1.66
C ILE A 134 -3.86 -3.06 -1.95
N ILE A 135 -3.49 -3.18 -3.24
CA ILE A 135 -2.29 -3.92 -3.63
C ILE A 135 -1.05 -3.31 -2.97
N ASN A 136 -0.14 -4.17 -2.50
CA ASN A 136 1.15 -3.78 -1.93
C ASN A 136 2.29 -4.62 -2.53
N TYR A 137 3.52 -4.37 -2.08
CA TYR A 137 4.71 -5.02 -2.66
C TYR A 137 4.70 -6.56 -2.51
N THR A 138 4.09 -7.11 -1.45
CA THR A 138 3.97 -8.57 -1.27
C THR A 138 2.93 -9.15 -2.22
N GLY A 139 1.81 -8.44 -2.39
CA GLY A 139 0.74 -8.85 -3.28
C GLY A 139 1.14 -8.85 -4.75
N LEU A 140 2.08 -7.99 -5.13
CA LEU A 140 2.66 -7.93 -6.47
C LEU A 140 3.32 -9.25 -6.91
N GLU A 141 3.80 -10.08 -5.97
CA GLU A 141 4.38 -11.41 -6.26
C GLU A 141 3.39 -12.32 -7.02
N ASN A 142 2.07 -12.12 -6.84
CA ASN A 142 1.06 -12.85 -7.60
C ASN A 142 1.08 -12.55 -9.11
N LEU A 143 1.74 -11.47 -9.53
CA LEU A 143 1.88 -11.06 -10.93
C LEU A 143 3.27 -11.34 -11.50
N GLU A 144 4.21 -11.88 -10.71
CA GLU A 144 5.62 -12.09 -11.10
C GLU A 144 5.79 -12.88 -12.40
N ARG A 145 4.90 -13.84 -12.68
CA ARG A 145 4.98 -14.67 -13.89
C ARG A 145 4.33 -14.05 -15.13
N GLN A 146 3.71 -12.89 -15.02
CA GLN A 146 3.05 -12.20 -16.13
C GLN A 146 4.06 -11.42 -16.98
N ARG A 147 4.93 -12.15 -17.69
CA ARG A 147 6.01 -11.58 -18.53
C ARG A 147 5.52 -10.85 -19.79
N SER A 148 4.21 -10.87 -20.06
CA SER A 148 3.59 -10.15 -21.17
C SER A 148 2.78 -8.94 -20.70
N LEU A 149 2.88 -8.56 -19.42
CA LEU A 149 2.19 -7.41 -18.87
C LEU A 149 2.76 -6.12 -19.45
N ARG A 150 1.94 -5.42 -20.25
CA ARG A 150 2.24 -4.17 -20.93
C ARG A 150 1.70 -2.96 -20.18
N THR A 151 0.52 -3.06 -19.59
CA THR A 151 -0.12 -1.94 -18.90
C THR A 151 -0.44 -2.29 -17.45
N LEU A 152 0.01 -1.46 -16.52
CA LEU A 152 -0.30 -1.57 -15.09
C LEU A 152 -0.83 -0.24 -14.55
N LYS A 153 -2.11 -0.20 -14.17
CA LYS A 153 -2.74 0.97 -13.58
C LYS A 153 -2.89 0.79 -12.07
N LEU A 154 -2.35 1.72 -11.30
CA LEU A 154 -2.28 1.71 -9.83
C LEU A 154 -2.80 3.03 -9.25
N LYS A 155 -3.60 3.78 -10.02
CA LYS A 155 -4.10 5.09 -9.61
C LYS A 155 -4.77 5.02 -8.24
N GLY A 156 -4.34 5.87 -7.32
CA GLY A 156 -4.97 6.01 -5.99
C GLY A 156 -4.82 4.81 -5.07
N CYS A 157 -3.82 3.94 -5.28
CA CYS A 157 -3.55 2.79 -4.41
C CYS A 157 -2.83 3.23 -3.11
N PRO A 158 -3.45 3.08 -1.92
CA PRO A 158 -2.92 3.62 -0.66
C PRO A 158 -1.73 2.85 -0.07
N GLU A 159 -1.45 1.65 -0.58
CA GLU A 159 -0.40 0.75 -0.09
C GLU A 159 0.73 0.53 -1.11
N VAL A 160 0.70 1.25 -2.25
CA VAL A 160 1.80 1.32 -3.21
C VAL A 160 2.82 2.33 -2.71
N ASP A 161 4.04 1.87 -2.47
CA ASP A 161 5.16 2.62 -1.89
C ASP A 161 6.45 2.41 -2.70
N ASP A 162 7.56 2.97 -2.21
CA ASP A 162 8.86 2.87 -2.89
C ASP A 162 9.35 1.41 -3.05
N TRP A 163 9.02 0.53 -2.09
CA TRP A 163 9.35 -0.90 -2.16
C TRP A 163 8.55 -1.60 -3.26
N PHE A 164 7.28 -1.21 -3.44
CA PHE A 164 6.48 -1.66 -4.56
C PHE A 164 7.14 -1.28 -5.89
N LEU A 165 7.55 -0.02 -6.05
CA LEU A 165 8.21 0.46 -7.28
C LEU A 165 9.53 -0.27 -7.54
N ALA A 166 10.33 -0.50 -6.50
CA ALA A 166 11.56 -1.28 -6.60
C ALA A 166 11.33 -2.69 -7.15
N ARG A 167 10.18 -3.29 -6.89
CA ARG A 167 9.84 -4.64 -7.35
C ARG A 167 9.31 -4.70 -8.78
N LEU A 168 8.93 -3.57 -9.38
CA LEU A 168 8.48 -3.53 -10.77
C LEU A 168 9.57 -3.93 -11.79
N HIS A 169 10.85 -3.99 -11.38
CA HIS A 169 11.93 -4.51 -12.24
C HIS A 169 11.66 -5.90 -12.81
N MET A 170 10.80 -6.71 -12.19
CA MET A 170 10.39 -8.01 -12.74
C MET A 170 9.62 -7.90 -14.07
N PHE A 171 9.10 -6.71 -14.40
CA PHE A 171 8.45 -6.39 -15.67
C PHE A 171 9.29 -5.47 -16.57
N GLN A 172 10.60 -5.35 -16.31
CA GLN A 172 11.50 -4.43 -17.02
C GLN A 172 11.47 -4.55 -18.54
N ASP A 173 11.21 -5.76 -19.07
CA ASP A 173 11.25 -6.08 -20.49
C ASP A 173 9.87 -6.02 -21.17
N SER A 174 8.78 -5.90 -20.40
CA SER A 174 7.41 -6.01 -20.92
C SER A 174 6.54 -4.80 -20.66
N LEU A 175 6.76 -4.07 -19.55
CA LEU A 175 5.88 -2.98 -19.13
C LEU A 175 6.12 -1.74 -20.00
N GLU A 176 5.05 -1.28 -20.64
CA GLU A 176 5.04 -0.12 -21.54
C GLU A 176 4.26 1.05 -20.94
N GLU A 177 3.24 0.79 -20.12
CA GLU A 177 2.42 1.82 -19.49
C GLU A 177 2.28 1.61 -17.99
N LEU A 178 2.59 2.64 -17.22
CA LEU A 178 2.47 2.64 -15.76
C LEU A 178 1.72 3.90 -15.29
N ASP A 179 0.60 3.69 -14.60
CA ASP A 179 -0.10 4.78 -13.90
C ASP A 179 0.05 4.61 -12.40
N ILE A 180 0.80 5.52 -11.75
CA ILE A 180 0.96 5.56 -10.30
C ILE A 180 0.36 6.83 -9.69
N SER A 181 -0.46 7.56 -10.45
CA SER A 181 -1.05 8.83 -10.01
C SER A 181 -1.84 8.70 -8.70
N HIS A 182 -1.86 9.75 -7.89
CA HIS A 182 -2.57 9.80 -6.60
C HIS A 182 -2.15 8.73 -5.56
N CYS A 183 -1.01 8.05 -5.73
CA CYS A 183 -0.48 7.13 -4.72
C CYS A 183 0.19 7.91 -3.58
N PRO A 184 -0.31 7.83 -2.33
CA PRO A 184 0.11 8.73 -1.27
C PRO A 184 1.45 8.39 -0.61
N ARG A 185 2.01 7.20 -0.87
CA ARG A 185 3.23 6.70 -0.20
C ARG A 185 4.45 6.63 -1.11
N ILE A 186 4.33 7.07 -2.36
CA ILE A 186 5.46 7.15 -3.28
C ILE A 186 6.23 8.42 -2.98
N THR A 187 7.55 8.30 -2.84
CA THR A 187 8.47 9.42 -2.65
C THR A 187 9.34 9.62 -3.88
N THR A 188 10.08 10.73 -3.90
CA THR A 188 11.11 11.00 -4.93
C THR A 188 12.17 9.89 -4.99
N GLY A 189 12.52 9.29 -3.85
CA GLY A 189 13.46 8.18 -3.78
C GLY A 189 12.94 6.90 -4.45
N GLY A 190 11.65 6.61 -4.31
CA GLY A 190 11.03 5.44 -4.97
C GLY A 190 10.98 5.54 -6.48
N LEU A 191 10.78 6.76 -7.01
CA LEU A 191 10.77 7.00 -8.46
C LEU A 191 12.11 6.66 -9.12
N ALA A 192 13.23 6.76 -8.39
CA ALA A 192 14.54 6.34 -8.88
C ALA A 192 14.58 4.86 -9.32
N ALA A 193 13.72 4.01 -8.76
CA ALA A 193 13.64 2.60 -9.13
C ALA A 193 13.07 2.36 -10.54
N LEU A 194 12.33 3.33 -11.09
CA LEU A 194 11.69 3.21 -12.39
C LEU A 194 12.70 3.16 -13.55
N ARG A 195 13.96 3.56 -13.35
CA ARG A 195 15.04 3.43 -14.35
C ARG A 195 15.24 2.01 -14.89
N ASN A 196 14.80 1.00 -14.15
CA ASN A 196 14.92 -0.39 -14.56
C ASN A 196 13.89 -0.74 -15.66
N LEU A 197 12.81 0.03 -15.79
CA LEU A 197 11.73 -0.20 -16.76
C LEU A 197 12.09 0.37 -18.13
N LYS A 198 13.07 -0.25 -18.81
CA LYS A 198 13.62 0.26 -20.07
C LYS A 198 12.62 0.29 -21.22
N GLY A 199 11.58 -0.55 -21.17
CA GLY A 199 10.50 -0.60 -22.16
C GLY A 199 9.36 0.40 -21.92
N LEU A 200 9.41 1.20 -20.86
CA LEU A 200 8.31 2.09 -20.47
C LEU A 200 8.16 3.25 -21.46
N LYS A 201 6.95 3.39 -22.02
CA LYS A 201 6.57 4.40 -23.01
C LYS A 201 5.67 5.48 -22.42
N HIS A 202 4.85 5.13 -21.44
CA HIS A 202 3.96 6.08 -20.77
C HIS A 202 4.04 5.91 -19.26
N LEU A 203 4.32 7.02 -18.56
CA LEU A 203 4.36 7.07 -17.11
C LEU A 203 3.47 8.21 -16.61
N ASN A 204 2.47 7.90 -15.80
CA ASN A 204 1.65 8.90 -15.12
C ASN A 204 2.04 9.02 -13.65
N VAL A 205 2.62 10.17 -13.29
CA VAL A 205 3.02 10.54 -11.92
C VAL A 205 2.19 11.70 -11.39
N SER A 206 0.97 11.90 -11.87
CA SER A 206 0.14 13.04 -11.45
C SER A 206 -0.24 13.00 -9.96
N SER A 207 -0.24 14.17 -9.31
CA SER A 207 -0.71 14.36 -7.92
C SER A 207 -0.15 13.37 -6.89
N LEU A 208 1.18 13.21 -6.84
CA LEU A 208 1.85 12.44 -5.79
C LEU A 208 2.18 13.37 -4.61
N PRO A 209 1.53 13.21 -3.44
CA PRO A 209 1.73 14.12 -2.30
C PRO A 209 3.10 13.99 -1.64
N GLY A 210 3.83 12.89 -1.87
CA GLY A 210 5.18 12.66 -1.36
C GLY A 210 6.29 13.36 -2.16
N ILE A 211 5.95 14.15 -3.17
CA ILE A 211 6.90 14.85 -4.04
C ILE A 211 6.94 16.34 -3.67
N SER A 212 8.06 16.78 -3.08
CA SER A 212 8.25 18.17 -2.67
C SER A 212 8.57 19.12 -3.82
N ASN A 213 9.34 18.65 -4.82
CA ASN A 213 9.74 19.47 -5.96
C ASN A 213 9.43 18.72 -7.27
N PRO A 214 8.21 18.88 -7.81
CA PRO A 214 7.77 18.11 -8.97
C PRO A 214 8.56 18.46 -10.24
N GLY A 215 8.96 19.72 -10.42
CA GLY A 215 9.76 20.14 -11.59
C GLY A 215 11.09 19.39 -11.69
N LEU A 216 11.86 19.34 -10.59
CA LEU A 216 13.13 18.59 -10.56
C LEU A 216 12.93 17.08 -10.78
N VAL A 217 11.85 16.52 -10.23
CA VAL A 217 11.56 15.10 -10.38
C VAL A 217 11.18 14.75 -11.81
N ILE A 218 10.42 15.61 -12.49
CA ILE A 218 10.05 15.39 -13.90
C ILE A 218 11.32 15.40 -14.76
N ILE A 219 12.20 16.39 -14.59
CA ILE A 219 13.49 16.46 -15.33
C ILE A 219 14.32 15.19 -15.09
N LEU A 220 14.42 14.75 -13.83
CA LEU A 220 15.13 13.52 -13.49
C LEU A 220 14.51 12.28 -14.16
N LEU A 221 13.18 12.18 -14.17
CA LEU A 221 12.48 11.08 -14.81
C LEU A 221 12.68 11.08 -16.33
N GLU A 222 12.66 12.25 -16.97
CA GLU A 222 12.94 12.41 -18.40
C GLU A 222 14.36 11.97 -18.74
N GLU A 223 15.34 12.31 -17.90
CA GLU A 223 16.73 11.86 -18.08
C GLU A 223 16.89 10.35 -17.87
N MET A 224 16.21 9.78 -16.88
CA MET A 224 16.26 8.35 -16.58
C MET A 224 15.51 7.48 -17.60
N LEU A 225 14.48 8.03 -18.24
CA LEU A 225 13.57 7.34 -19.15
C LEU A 225 13.35 8.17 -20.43
N PRO A 226 14.37 8.32 -21.29
CA PRO A 226 14.34 9.29 -22.39
C PRO A 226 13.33 8.96 -23.50
N GLN A 227 12.88 7.71 -23.59
CA GLN A 227 11.85 7.25 -24.53
C GLN A 227 10.44 7.20 -23.90
N CYS A 228 10.28 7.65 -22.65
CA CYS A 228 9.02 7.61 -21.93
C CYS A 228 8.33 8.97 -21.91
N GLN A 229 7.07 9.01 -22.32
CA GLN A 229 6.21 10.17 -22.15
C GLN A 229 5.72 10.25 -20.69
N ILE A 230 6.14 11.30 -19.99
CA ILE A 230 5.78 11.53 -18.59
C ILE A 230 4.59 12.47 -18.51
N THR A 231 3.56 12.07 -17.77
CA THR A 231 2.39 12.90 -17.45
C THR A 231 2.45 13.28 -15.98
N ALA A 232 2.51 14.58 -15.70
CA ALA A 232 2.64 15.13 -14.35
C ALA A 232 1.68 16.31 -14.13
N ASN A 233 0.39 15.99 -13.99
CA ASN A 233 -0.66 16.99 -13.76
C ASN A 233 -0.93 17.17 -12.25
N GLY A 234 -1.54 18.29 -11.88
CA GLY A 234 -2.03 18.53 -10.52
C GLY A 234 -0.91 18.82 -9.51
N TYR A 235 0.25 19.27 -9.99
CA TYR A 235 1.26 19.95 -9.20
C TYR A 235 1.01 21.44 -9.33
N ASP A 236 0.63 22.07 -8.22
CA ASP A 236 0.41 23.51 -8.21
C ASP A 236 1.78 24.18 -8.40
N HIS A 237 2.02 24.71 -9.61
CA HIS A 237 3.26 25.42 -9.94
C HIS A 237 3.25 26.83 -9.33
N ASN A 238 2.92 26.95 -8.04
CA ASN A 238 3.26 28.12 -7.27
C ASN A 238 4.74 27.97 -6.88
N LEU A 239 5.62 28.10 -7.89
CA LEU A 239 6.87 28.79 -7.66
C LEU A 239 6.45 30.13 -7.09
N ARG A 240 6.48 30.28 -5.76
CA ARG A 240 6.58 31.62 -5.18
C ARG A 240 7.80 32.22 -5.85
N THR A 241 7.59 33.10 -6.81
CA THR A 241 8.67 33.89 -7.37
C THR A 241 9.28 34.61 -6.18
N VAL A 242 10.59 34.71 -6.14
CA VAL A 242 11.32 35.45 -5.08
C VAL A 242 10.76 36.88 -4.93
N GLU A 243 10.11 37.39 -5.98
CA GLU A 243 9.33 38.62 -6.03
C GLU A 243 8.18 38.68 -5.00
N GLU A 244 7.46 37.58 -4.72
CA GLU A 244 6.40 37.55 -3.70
C GLU A 244 6.95 37.60 -2.27
N GLU A 245 8.16 37.08 -2.03
CA GLU A 245 8.83 37.19 -0.74
C GLU A 245 9.41 38.59 -0.50
N GLU A 246 9.87 39.28 -1.56
CA GLU A 246 10.32 40.67 -1.49
C GLU A 246 9.13 41.65 -1.29
N GLU A 247 7.98 41.41 -1.93
CA GLU A 247 6.78 42.23 -1.72
C GLU A 247 6.17 42.06 -0.31
N GLU A 248 6.14 40.85 0.25
CA GLU A 248 5.71 40.64 1.64
C GLU A 248 6.69 41.28 2.66
N GLN A 249 8.00 41.30 2.37
CA GLN A 249 8.97 41.97 3.22
C GLN A 249 8.87 43.50 3.15
N MET A 250 8.57 44.06 1.97
CA MET A 250 8.38 45.50 1.79
C MET A 250 7.09 46.01 2.44
N GLN A 251 6.03 45.19 2.46
CA GLN A 251 4.76 45.52 3.13
C GLN A 251 4.83 45.39 4.66
N ARG A 252 5.71 44.55 5.21
CA ARG A 252 5.92 44.45 6.67
C ARG A 252 6.80 45.55 7.26
N GLN A 253 7.41 46.41 6.43
CA GLN A 253 8.26 47.54 6.85
C GLN A 253 7.58 48.91 6.69
N ARG A 254 6.28 48.95 6.33
CA ARG A 254 5.48 50.19 6.29
C ARG A 254 4.50 50.28 7.46
#